data_AF-A0A7S0VLA1-F1
#
_entry.id   AF-A0A7S0VLA1-F1
#
_cell.length_a   1.000
_cell.length_b   1.000
_cell.length_c   1.000
_cell.angle_alpha   90.00
_cell.angle_beta   90.00
_cell.angle_gamma   90.00
#
_symmetry.space_group_name_H-M   'P 1'
#
loop_
_entity.id
_entity.type
_entity.pdbx_description
1 polymer ?
#
loop_
_entity_poly.entity_id
_entity_poly.type
_entity_poly.pdbx_seq_one_letter_code
_entity_poly.pdbx_strand_id
1 'polypeptide(L)'
;ALFITMIVLGVALSQLTFHWWYVPLAIAVIGASIFVCNAGIGPLHRILQHRAGELAMPGQIVTMINLVIAMQGNVKDWVNYHSQHHRFSDKPGDPHNPFESKRW
;
A
#
# COMPACT_ATOMS: atom_id res chain seq x y z
N ALA A 1 6.56 -11.11 -9.96
CA ALA A 1 7.40 -12.26 -9.59
C ALA A 1 6.69 -13.16 -8.58
N LEU A 2 6.41 -12.70 -7.35
CA LEU A 2 5.85 -13.53 -6.27
C LEU A 2 4.57 -14.30 -6.64
N PHE A 3 3.57 -13.63 -7.25
CA PHE A 3 2.32 -14.27 -7.66
C PHE A 3 2.53 -15.37 -8.71
N ILE A 4 3.40 -15.13 -9.69
CA ILE A 4 3.77 -16.11 -10.71
C ILE A 4 4.49 -17.30 -10.05
N THR A 5 5.39 -17.04 -9.11
CA THR A 5 6.06 -18.09 -8.31
C THR A 5 5.06 -18.92 -7.52
N MET A 6 4.05 -18.30 -6.89
CA MET A 6 3.01 -19.02 -6.14
C MET A 6 2.16 -19.92 -7.05
N ILE A 7 1.79 -19.45 -8.25
CA ILE A 7 1.07 -20.27 -9.24
C ILE A 7 1.93 -21.45 -9.69
N VAL A 8 3.20 -21.20 -10.03
CA VAL A 8 4.12 -22.26 -10.49
C VAL A 8 4.32 -23.31 -9.39
N LEU A 9 4.52 -22.90 -8.14
CA LEU A 9 4.65 -23.82 -7.00
C LEU A 9 3.34 -24.59 -6.75
N GLY A 10 2.18 -23.94 -6.86
CA GLY A 10 0.88 -24.59 -6.71
C GLY A 10 0.61 -25.66 -7.77
N VAL A 11 1.10 -25.46 -9.00
CA VAL A 11 1.01 -26.45 -10.09
C VAL A 11 2.05 -27.55 -9.95
N ALA A 12 3.28 -27.20 -9.54
CA ALA A 12 4.40 -28.15 -9.45
C ALA A 12 4.31 -29.10 -8.25
N LEU A 13 3.62 -28.70 -7.17
CA LEU A 13 3.47 -29.50 -5.96
C LEU A 13 2.20 -30.34 -6.02
N SER A 14 2.31 -31.57 -6.53
CA SER A 14 1.19 -32.52 -6.70
C SER A 14 0.55 -33.02 -5.40
N GLN A 15 1.11 -32.64 -4.25
CA GLN A 15 0.60 -32.97 -2.90
C GLN A 15 -0.26 -31.85 -2.30
N LEU A 16 -0.51 -30.75 -3.03
CA LEU A 16 -1.38 -29.68 -2.55
C LEU A 16 -2.85 -30.11 -2.63
N THR A 17 -3.44 -30.43 -1.49
CA THR A 17 -4.90 -30.62 -1.39
C THR A 17 -5.56 -29.26 -1.35
N PHE A 18 -6.31 -28.90 -2.40
CA PHE A 18 -7.08 -27.65 -2.40
C PHE A 18 -8.42 -27.84 -1.69
N HIS A 19 -8.66 -27.08 -0.63
CA HIS A 19 -9.95 -27.02 0.02
C HIS A 19 -10.73 -25.77 -0.39
N TRP A 20 -12.04 -25.91 -0.59
CA TRP A 20 -12.90 -24.79 -1.03
C TRP A 20 -12.84 -23.58 -0.09
N TRP A 21 -12.58 -23.78 1.20
CA TRP A 21 -12.47 -22.72 2.20
C TRP A 21 -11.20 -21.85 2.05
N TYR A 22 -10.23 -22.27 1.23
CA TYR A 22 -9.09 -21.41 0.88
C TYR A 22 -9.50 -20.16 0.12
N VAL A 23 -10.56 -20.22 -0.67
CA VAL A 23 -11.05 -19.07 -1.43
C VAL A 23 -11.53 -17.94 -0.51
N PRO A 24 -12.51 -18.17 0.40
CA PRO A 24 -12.93 -17.12 1.32
C PRO A 24 -11.81 -16.70 2.28
N LEU A 25 -10.92 -17.61 2.70
CA LEU A 25 -9.77 -17.25 3.52
C LEU A 25 -8.81 -16.31 2.76
N ALA A 26 -8.49 -16.61 1.50
CA ALA A 26 -7.61 -15.77 0.69
C ALA A 26 -8.21 -14.36 0.48
N ILE A 27 -9.51 -14.28 0.20
CA ILE A 27 -10.23 -13.00 0.10
C ILE A 27 -10.14 -12.24 1.42
N ALA A 28 -10.36 -12.91 2.56
CA ALA A 28 -10.28 -12.29 3.88
C ALA A 28 -8.88 -11.77 4.17
N VAL A 29 -7.84 -12.54 3.87
CA VAL A 29 -6.43 -12.12 4.05
C VAL A 29 -6.11 -10.92 3.16
N ILE A 30 -6.47 -10.96 1.87
CA ILE A 30 -6.26 -9.83 0.95
C ILE A 30 -6.99 -8.57 1.44
N GLY A 31 -8.26 -8.71 1.83
CA GLY A 31 -9.05 -7.60 2.36
C GLY A 31 -8.44 -7.01 3.63
N ALA A 32 -8.02 -7.87 4.56
CA ALA A 32 -7.34 -7.45 5.78
C ALA A 32 -6.01 -6.76 5.48
N SER A 33 -5.20 -7.27 4.55
CA SER A 33 -3.95 -6.63 4.13
C SER A 33 -4.20 -5.23 3.54
N ILE A 34 -5.17 -5.10 2.62
CA ILE A 34 -5.55 -3.80 2.03
C ILE A 34 -5.98 -2.83 3.12
N PHE A 35 -6.81 -3.29 4.06
CA PHE A 35 -7.29 -2.47 5.16
C PHE A 35 -6.14 -2.00 6.05
N VAL A 36 -5.26 -2.90 6.49
CA VAL A 36 -4.11 -2.58 7.36
C VAL A 36 -3.18 -1.57 6.68
N CYS A 37 -2.84 -1.78 5.41
CA CYS A 37 -1.97 -0.85 4.67
C CYS A 37 -2.61 0.54 4.56
N ASN A 38 -3.89 0.62 4.20
CA ASN A 38 -4.60 1.90 4.07
C ASN A 38 -4.84 2.60 5.42
N ALA A 39 -4.95 1.83 6.51
CA ALA A 39 -5.02 2.38 7.87
C ALA A 39 -3.72 3.07 8.30
N GLY A 40 -2.58 2.82 7.63
CA GLY A 40 -1.35 3.60 7.78
C GLY A 40 -1.25 4.76 6.79
N ILE A 41 -1.48 4.50 5.50
CA ILE A 41 -1.33 5.49 4.43
C ILE A 41 -2.36 6.63 4.56
N GLY A 42 -3.59 6.30 4.95
CA GLY A 42 -4.67 7.29 5.10
C GLY A 42 -4.33 8.38 6.11
N PRO A 43 -3.95 8.03 7.35
CA PRO A 43 -3.47 9.02 8.32
C PRO A 43 -2.18 9.72 7.90
N LEU A 44 -1.21 9.03 7.26
CA LEU A 44 -0.02 9.68 6.70
C LEU A 44 -0.41 10.81 5.73
N HIS A 45 -1.33 10.53 4.81
CA HIS A 45 -1.83 11.49 3.83
C HIS A 45 -2.61 12.64 4.50
N ARG A 46 -3.55 12.33 5.38
CA ARG A 46 -4.46 13.36 5.94
C ARG A 46 -3.81 14.18 7.05
N ILE A 47 -3.09 13.52 7.95
CA ILE A 47 -2.59 14.12 9.19
C ILE A 47 -1.18 14.64 9.00
N LEU A 48 -0.24 13.80 8.53
CA LEU A 48 1.15 14.23 8.40
C LEU A 48 1.33 15.23 7.25
N GLN A 49 0.78 14.90 6.08
CA GLN A 49 0.93 15.71 4.88
C GLN A 49 -0.01 16.93 4.86
N HIS A 50 -1.30 16.72 5.11
CA HIS A 50 -2.31 17.78 4.99
C HIS A 50 -2.73 18.44 6.31
N ARG A 51 -2.17 18.01 7.45
CA ARG A 51 -2.45 18.59 8.78
C ARG A 51 -3.95 18.66 9.11
N ALA A 52 -4.72 17.67 8.65
CA ALA A 52 -6.18 17.64 8.81
C ALA A 52 -6.66 17.25 10.23
N GLY A 53 -5.75 17.05 11.18
CA GLY A 53 -6.05 16.66 12.55
C GLY A 53 -4.80 16.23 13.30
N GLU A 54 -5.00 15.52 14.41
CA GLU A 54 -3.93 14.98 15.26
C GLU A 54 -4.29 13.57 15.72
N LEU A 55 -3.28 12.76 16.03
CA LEU A 55 -3.45 11.44 16.63
C LEU A 55 -2.89 11.43 18.05
N ALA A 56 -3.62 10.83 18.99
CA ALA A 56 -3.05 10.45 20.28
C ALA A 56 -1.96 9.38 20.10
N MET A 57 -1.05 9.28 21.07
CA MET A 57 0.11 8.38 21.03
C MET A 57 -0.19 6.94 20.57
N PRO A 58 -1.24 6.25 21.05
CA PRO A 58 -1.57 4.91 20.56
C PRO A 58 -1.86 4.89 19.05
N GLY A 59 -2.58 5.89 18.56
CA GLY A 59 -2.91 6.02 17.13
C GLY A 59 -1.67 6.30 16.28
N GLN A 60 -0.71 7.07 16.78
CA GLN A 60 0.56 7.31 16.10
C GLN A 60 1.35 6.00 15.94
N ILE A 61 1.48 5.21 17.01
CA ILE A 61 2.21 3.94 16.99
C ILE A 61 1.57 2.95 16.00
N VAL A 62 0.24 2.76 16.08
CA VAL A 62 -0.48 1.86 15.16
C VAL A 62 -0.33 2.30 13.71
N THR A 63 -0.44 3.61 13.45
CA THR A 63 -0.25 4.18 12.10
C THR A 63 1.15 3.87 11.57
N MET A 64 2.19 4.07 12.38
CA MET A 64 3.57 3.83 11.95
C MET A 64 3.84 2.35 11.66
N ILE A 65 3.30 1.43 12.46
CA ILE A 65 3.37 -0.02 12.18
C ILE A 65 2.70 -0.34 10.84
N ASN A 66 1.49 0.19 10.63
CA ASN A 66 0.75 -0.02 9.39
C ASN A 66 1.47 0.55 8.16
N LEU A 67 2.19 1.67 8.30
CA LEU A 67 3.03 2.24 7.23
C LEU A 67 4.21 1.35 6.86
N VAL A 68 4.86 0.73 7.86
CA VAL A 68 5.94 -0.24 7.60
C VAL A 68 5.39 -1.44 6.82
N ILE A 69 4.22 -1.94 7.21
CA ILE A 69 3.53 -3.04 6.51
C ILE A 69 3.14 -2.63 5.08
N ALA A 70 2.77 -1.37 4.86
CA ALA A 70 2.33 -0.87 3.55
C ALA A 70 3.46 -0.74 2.51
N MET A 71 4.73 -0.72 2.95
CA MET A 71 5.92 -0.74 2.09
C MET A 71 5.93 0.35 0.98
N GLN A 72 5.42 1.55 1.25
CA GLN A 72 5.35 2.66 0.29
C GLN A 72 6.65 3.50 0.20
N GLY A 73 7.79 2.94 0.63
CA GLY A 73 9.06 3.67 0.75
C GLY A 73 9.19 4.49 2.04
N ASN A 74 10.14 5.42 2.07
CA ASN A 74 10.36 6.25 3.25
C ASN A 74 9.27 7.33 3.36
N VAL A 75 8.84 7.60 4.59
CA VAL A 75 7.83 8.64 4.90
C VAL A 75 8.22 10.01 4.32
N LYS A 76 9.50 10.39 4.43
CA LYS A 76 10.01 11.66 3.91
C LYS A 76 9.84 11.78 2.39
N ASP A 77 10.16 10.70 1.67
CA ASP A 77 10.09 10.67 0.21
C ASP A 77 8.62 10.68 -0.23
N TRP A 78 7.77 9.91 0.44
CA TRP A 78 6.33 9.90 0.20
C TRP A 78 5.72 11.29 0.34
N VAL A 79 5.99 11.99 1.45
CA VAL A 79 5.53 13.38 1.71
C VAL A 79 6.04 14.33 0.61
N ASN A 80 7.30 14.19 0.19
CA ASN A 80 7.89 15.02 -0.85
C ASN A 80 7.20 14.79 -2.21
N TYR A 81 7.05 13.54 -2.64
CA TYR A 81 6.38 13.20 -3.91
C TYR A 81 4.91 13.60 -3.89
N HIS A 82 4.22 13.37 -2.78
CA HIS A 82 2.81 13.76 -2.63
C HIS A 82 2.63 15.28 -2.71
N SER A 83 3.57 16.05 -2.13
CA SER A 83 3.59 17.51 -2.24
C SER A 83 3.80 17.98 -3.67
N GLN A 84 4.73 17.35 -4.40
CA GLN A 84 4.98 17.63 -5.82
C GLN A 84 3.75 17.30 -6.67
N HIS A 85 3.12 16.16 -6.43
CA HIS A 85 1.90 15.74 -7.12
C HIS A 85 0.78 16.78 -6.96
N HIS A 86 0.51 17.25 -5.75
CA HIS A 86 -0.49 18.32 -5.56
C HIS A 86 -0.09 19.66 -6.21
N ARG A 87 1.20 20.01 -6.21
CA ARG A 87 1.67 21.30 -6.73
C ARG A 87 1.70 21.34 -8.26
N PHE A 88 2.07 20.23 -8.89
CA PHE A 88 2.29 20.11 -10.32
C PHE A 88 1.29 19.18 -11.01
N SER A 89 0.19 18.80 -10.35
CA SER A 89 -0.82 17.85 -10.86
C SER A 89 -1.00 17.94 -12.37
N ASP A 90 -0.79 16.81 -13.04
CA ASP A 90 -0.99 16.63 -14.48
C ASP A 90 -0.12 17.53 -15.37
N LYS A 91 0.98 18.07 -14.83
CA LYS A 91 1.98 18.91 -15.52
C LYS A 91 3.39 18.32 -15.36
N PRO A 92 4.36 18.75 -16.18
CA PRO A 92 5.76 18.37 -16.00
C PRO A 92 6.24 18.61 -14.57
N GLY A 93 6.87 17.60 -13.98
CA GLY A 93 7.32 17.61 -12.58
C GLY A 93 6.35 16.97 -11.58
N ASP A 94 5.17 16.54 -12.00
CA ASP A 94 4.32 15.66 -11.20
C ASP A 94 4.88 14.21 -11.25
N PRO A 95 5.29 13.63 -10.10
CA PRO A 95 5.78 12.25 -10.04
C PRO A 95 4.69 11.21 -10.28
N HIS A 96 3.45 11.61 -10.60
CA HIS A 96 2.35 10.74 -11.00
C HIS A 96 1.62 11.27 -12.25
N ASN A 97 2.28 12.09 -13.07
CA ASN A 97 1.67 12.66 -14.27
C ASN A 97 1.07 11.55 -15.17
N PRO A 98 -0.26 11.52 -15.40
CA PRO A 98 -0.91 10.47 -16.18
C PRO A 98 -0.60 10.53 -17.68
N PHE A 99 -0.09 11.67 -18.17
CA PHE A 99 0.31 11.89 -19.56
C PHE A 99 1.77 11.53 -19.83
N GLU A 100 2.57 11.35 -18.78
CA GLU A 100 3.94 10.84 -18.87
C GLU A 100 3.95 9.31 -18.64
N SER A 101 5.02 8.65 -19.08
CA SER A 101 5.15 7.19 -19.08
C SER A 101 4.75 6.55 -17.74
N LYS A 102 3.83 5.57 -17.77
CA LYS A 102 3.48 4.74 -16.59
C LYS A 102 4.54 3.69 -16.24
N ARG A 103 5.65 3.65 -16.98
CA ARG A 103 6.80 2.78 -16.70
C ARG A 103 7.80 3.61 -15.91
N TRP A 104 7.66 3.53 -14.58
CA TRP A 104 8.63 3.97 -13.58
C TRP A 104 9.57 2.80 -13.30
#